data_AF-A0A6G7Z279-F1
#
_entry.id   AF-A0A6G7Z279-F1
#
_cell.length_a   1.000
_cell.length_b   1.000
_cell.length_c   1.000
_cell.angle_alpha   90.00
_cell.angle_beta   90.00
_cell.angle_gamma   90.00
#
_symmetry.space_group_name_H-M   'P 1'
#
loop_
_entity.id
_entity.type
_entity.pdbx_description
1 polymer ?
#
loop_
_entity_poly.entity_id
_entity_poly.type
_entity_poly.pdbx_seq_one_letter_code
_entity_poly.pdbx_strand_id
1 'polypeptide(L)'
;MTTLDITNHGLSGYRRGCKCETCRRAKREYMRTWRDRRRRETAALADERDVVEETARDLDPLAPVPAFDMSADPGRIERALRRDLKGLTGEPPWKRTLSAVARLNARLLDQAPKIDRLDLISPIELRLVEQLKLLRGVSLGSSSGSIADDAEKLLRDMAGDSD
;
A
#
# COMPACT_ATOMS: atom_id res chain seq x y z
N MET A 1 -25.45 56.64 -43.32
CA MET A 1 -25.44 55.17 -43.22
C MET A 1 -25.28 54.82 -41.76
N THR A 2 -26.39 54.43 -41.13
CA THR A 2 -26.52 54.18 -39.69
C THR A 2 -25.78 52.89 -39.30
N THR A 3 -24.71 53.03 -38.54
CA THR A 3 -24.00 51.93 -37.90
C THR A 3 -24.88 51.37 -36.79
N LEU A 4 -25.54 50.24 -37.04
CA LEU A 4 -26.17 49.44 -35.99
C LEU A 4 -25.05 48.87 -35.11
N ASP A 5 -24.80 49.51 -33.96
CA ASP A 5 -23.92 49.01 -32.92
C ASP A 5 -24.53 47.72 -32.33
N ILE A 6 -24.10 46.59 -32.87
CA ILE A 6 -24.40 45.27 -32.30
C ILE A 6 -23.56 45.16 -31.02
N THR A 7 -24.15 45.49 -29.87
CA THR A 7 -23.53 45.45 -28.53
C THR A 7 -23.12 44.05 -28.08
N ASN A 8 -23.60 42.99 -28.72
CA ASN A 8 -23.26 41.60 -28.41
C ASN A 8 -22.44 40.95 -29.54
N HIS A 9 -21.11 41.01 -29.41
CA HIS A 9 -20.19 40.36 -30.32
C HIS A 9 -19.84 38.94 -29.84
N GLY A 10 -19.97 37.94 -30.72
CA GLY A 10 -19.48 36.58 -30.46
C GLY A 10 -20.55 35.51 -30.17
N LEU A 11 -21.78 35.90 -29.83
CA LEU A 11 -22.91 34.98 -29.60
C LEU A 11 -23.91 34.90 -30.78
N SER A 12 -23.78 35.76 -31.78
CA SER A 12 -24.68 35.77 -32.94
C SER A 12 -24.27 34.70 -33.97
N GLY A 13 -24.81 33.48 -33.82
CA GLY A 13 -25.13 32.50 -34.88
C GLY A 13 -24.06 31.99 -35.86
N TYR A 14 -22.91 32.64 -36.01
CA TYR A 14 -21.86 32.21 -36.93
C TYR A 14 -21.08 31.06 -36.30
N ARG A 15 -21.27 29.84 -36.83
CA ARG A 15 -20.49 28.64 -36.48
C ARG A 15 -18.97 28.81 -36.56
N ARG A 16 -18.47 29.90 -37.17
CA ARG A 16 -17.03 30.24 -37.31
C ARG A 16 -16.62 31.55 -36.61
N GLY A 17 -17.46 32.10 -35.73
CA GLY A 17 -17.22 33.34 -34.99
C GLY A 17 -17.55 34.62 -35.77
N CYS A 18 -17.69 35.74 -35.06
CA CYS A 18 -17.99 37.04 -35.65
C CYS A 18 -16.81 37.54 -36.52
N LYS A 19 -17.12 38.09 -37.70
CA LYS A 19 -16.14 38.55 -38.69
C LYS A 19 -15.84 40.06 -38.62
N CYS A 20 -16.39 40.80 -37.65
CA CYS A 20 -16.10 42.23 -37.52
C CYS A 20 -14.62 42.47 -37.16
N GLU A 21 -14.11 43.67 -37.47
CA GLU A 21 -12.69 43.98 -37.26
C GLU A 21 -12.30 43.92 -35.77
N THR A 22 -13.21 44.31 -34.88
CA THR A 22 -13.03 44.21 -33.41
C THR A 22 -12.79 42.77 -32.96
N CYS A 23 -13.62 41.82 -33.40
CA CYS A 23 -13.44 40.40 -33.07
C CYS A 23 -12.19 39.80 -33.72
N ARG A 24 -11.83 40.23 -34.93
CA ARG A 24 -10.57 39.80 -35.57
C ARG A 24 -9.35 40.30 -34.80
N ARG A 25 -9.37 41.53 -34.30
CA ARG A 25 -8.29 42.09 -33.48
C ARG A 25 -8.17 41.34 -32.15
N ALA A 26 -9.28 41.16 -31.43
CA ALA A 26 -9.31 40.41 -30.18
C ALA A 26 -8.80 38.96 -30.35
N LYS A 27 -9.21 38.28 -31.43
CA LYS A 27 -8.72 36.92 -31.74
C LYS A 27 -7.22 36.91 -32.04
N ARG A 28 -6.69 37.91 -32.75
CA ARG A 28 -5.25 38.02 -33.02
C ARG A 28 -4.45 38.18 -31.73
N GLU A 29 -4.89 39.03 -30.83
CA GLU A 29 -4.27 39.24 -29.51
C GLU A 29 -4.34 37.98 -28.66
N TYR A 30 -5.51 37.33 -28.58
CA TYR A 30 -5.68 36.06 -27.89
C TYR A 30 -4.75 34.96 -28.43
N MET A 31 -4.64 34.82 -29.76
CA MET A 31 -3.76 33.82 -30.36
C MET A 31 -2.28 34.14 -30.12
N ARG A 32 -1.91 35.43 -29.99
CA ARG A 32 -0.54 35.83 -29.64
C ARG A 32 -0.21 35.43 -28.20
N THR A 33 -1.06 35.79 -27.24
CA THR A 33 -0.85 35.45 -25.83
C THR A 33 -0.89 33.94 -25.59
N TRP A 34 -1.77 33.22 -26.28
CA TRP A 34 -1.83 31.76 -26.24
C TRP A 34 -0.52 31.12 -26.74
N ARG A 35 0.04 31.59 -27.86
CA ARG A 35 1.34 31.09 -28.38
C ARG A 35 2.49 31.41 -27.43
N ASP A 36 2.50 32.60 -26.84
CA ASP A 36 3.55 32.98 -25.88
C ASP A 36 3.49 32.12 -24.62
N ARG A 37 2.29 31.86 -24.10
CA ARG A 37 2.09 30.94 -22.97
C ARG A 37 2.53 29.53 -23.32
N ARG A 38 2.10 29.00 -24.48
CA ARG A 38 2.48 27.66 -24.95
C ARG A 38 3.99 27.49 -25.06
N ARG A 39 4.70 28.51 -25.57
CA ARG A 39 6.17 28.50 -25.67
C ARG A 39 6.86 28.45 -24.30
N ARG A 40 6.34 29.18 -23.31
CA ARG A 40 6.87 29.14 -21.93
C ARG A 40 6.63 27.80 -21.26
N GLU A 41 5.43 27.23 -21.41
CA GLU A 41 5.10 25.89 -20.90
C GLU A 41 6.03 24.83 -21.52
N THR A 42 6.26 24.88 -22.83
CA THR A 42 7.16 23.92 -23.49
C THR A 42 8.62 24.11 -23.08
N ALA A 43 9.05 25.34 -22.81
CA ALA A 43 10.40 25.61 -22.33
C ALA A 43 10.60 25.14 -20.88
N ALA A 44 9.62 25.37 -20.00
CA ALA A 44 9.64 24.87 -18.62
C ALA A 44 9.67 23.35 -18.56
N LEU A 45 8.87 22.67 -19.39
CA LEU A 45 8.89 21.21 -19.51
C LEU A 45 10.20 20.64 -20.09
N ALA A 46 10.92 21.42 -20.90
CA ALA A 46 12.24 21.01 -21.40
C ALA A 46 13.30 21.15 -20.29
N ASP A 47 13.27 22.26 -19.56
CA ASP A 47 14.14 22.53 -18.42
C ASP A 47 13.97 21.48 -17.31
N GLU A 48 12.72 21.12 -16.96
CA GLU A 48 12.42 20.05 -16.00
C GLU A 48 12.98 18.69 -16.45
N ARG A 49 12.96 18.39 -17.76
CA ARG A 49 13.49 17.13 -18.29
C ARG A 49 15.01 17.09 -18.23
N ASP A 50 15.67 18.20 -18.55
CA ASP A 50 17.13 18.30 -18.49
C ASP A 50 17.64 18.13 -17.05
N VAL A 51 16.96 18.73 -16.06
CA VAL A 51 17.28 18.56 -14.63
C VAL A 51 17.13 17.12 -14.16
N VAL A 52 16.07 16.41 -14.60
CA VAL A 52 15.87 14.99 -14.25
C VAL A 52 16.93 14.10 -14.89
N GLU A 53 17.36 14.41 -16.11
CA GLU A 53 18.40 13.64 -16.79
C GLU A 53 19.79 13.87 -16.16
N GLU A 54 20.08 15.08 -15.71
CA GLU A 54 21.32 15.42 -15.00
C GLU A 54 21.39 14.71 -13.64
N THR A 55 20.32 14.77 -12.83
CA THR A 55 20.26 14.11 -11.51
C THR A 55 20.33 12.58 -11.58
N ALA A 56 19.85 11.95 -12.66
CA ALA A 56 19.93 10.50 -12.83
C ALA A 56 21.34 9.99 -13.15
N ARG A 57 22.22 10.83 -13.70
CA ARG A 57 23.60 10.46 -14.08
C ARG A 57 24.54 10.37 -12.87
N ASP A 58 24.20 11.07 -11.79
CA ASP A 58 25.02 11.14 -10.57
C ASP A 58 24.62 10.12 -9.49
N LEU A 59 23.63 9.28 -9.76
CA LEU A 59 23.31 8.18 -8.86
C LEU A 59 24.30 7.05 -9.09
N ASP A 60 25.20 6.84 -8.12
CA ASP A 60 25.99 5.63 -8.03
C ASP A 60 25.07 4.40 -8.15
N PRO A 61 25.44 3.37 -8.93
CA PRO A 61 24.65 2.16 -9.03
C PRO A 61 24.47 1.57 -7.64
N LEU A 62 23.22 1.59 -7.16
CA LEU A 62 22.83 1.00 -5.88
C LEU A 62 23.37 -0.43 -5.83
N ALA A 63 24.27 -0.69 -4.88
CA ALA A 63 24.75 -2.04 -4.63
C ALA A 63 23.54 -2.96 -4.43
N PRO A 64 23.53 -4.16 -5.03
CA PRO A 64 22.39 -5.06 -4.91
C PRO A 64 22.19 -5.40 -3.44
N VAL A 65 21.01 -5.05 -2.91
CA VAL A 65 20.64 -5.42 -1.54
C VAL A 65 20.57 -6.94 -1.47
N PRO A 66 21.32 -7.61 -0.58
CA PRO A 66 21.27 -9.05 -0.46
C PRO A 66 19.83 -9.48 -0.12
N ALA A 67 19.24 -10.28 -1.01
CA ALA A 67 17.85 -10.68 -0.95
C ALA A 67 17.67 -11.99 -0.18
N PHE A 68 16.47 -12.20 0.35
CA PHE A 68 16.09 -13.48 0.94
C PHE A 68 15.97 -14.56 -0.14
N ASP A 69 16.63 -15.69 0.06
CA ASP A 69 16.52 -16.87 -0.79
C ASP A 69 15.40 -17.79 -0.27
N MET A 70 14.23 -17.70 -0.89
CA MET A 70 13.08 -18.53 -0.56
C MET A 70 13.28 -20.01 -0.91
N SER A 71 14.25 -20.35 -1.76
CA SER A 71 14.57 -21.71 -2.19
C SER A 71 15.68 -22.38 -1.36
N ALA A 72 16.34 -21.64 -0.47
CA ALA A 72 17.44 -22.14 0.35
C ALA A 72 17.08 -23.36 1.21
N ASP A 73 18.10 -24.09 1.66
CA ASP A 73 17.88 -25.15 2.64
C ASP A 73 17.35 -24.58 3.98
N PRO A 74 16.42 -25.27 4.66
CA PRO A 74 15.91 -24.85 5.96
C PRO A 74 17.02 -24.69 6.98
N GLY A 75 17.12 -23.53 7.63
CA GLY A 75 18.11 -23.26 8.66
C GLY A 75 17.79 -23.91 10.01
N ARG A 76 18.48 -23.46 11.06
CA ARG A 76 18.36 -24.08 12.39
C ARG A 76 17.00 -23.81 13.01
N ILE A 77 16.50 -22.58 12.88
CA ILE A 77 15.24 -22.14 13.46
C ILE A 77 14.08 -22.82 12.72
N GLU A 78 14.09 -22.82 11.38
CA GLU A 78 13.05 -23.45 10.59
C GLU A 78 12.97 -24.97 10.87
N ARG A 79 14.12 -25.66 10.98
CA ARG A 79 14.14 -27.10 11.31
C ARG A 79 13.61 -27.40 12.70
N ALA A 80 13.93 -26.56 13.69
CA ALA A 80 13.37 -26.71 15.04
C ALA A 80 11.85 -26.53 15.01
N LEU A 81 11.36 -25.44 14.44
CA LEU A 81 9.94 -25.15 14.33
C LEU A 81 9.16 -26.24 13.59
N ARG A 82 9.72 -26.80 12.50
CA ARG A 82 9.10 -27.92 11.77
C ARG A 82 8.90 -29.16 12.64
N ARG A 83 9.78 -29.42 13.61
CA ARG A 83 9.61 -30.53 14.56
C ARG A 83 8.49 -30.23 15.55
N ASP A 84 8.48 -29.02 16.09
CA ASP A 84 7.46 -28.60 17.05
C ASP A 84 6.05 -28.59 16.44
N LEU A 85 5.91 -28.11 15.21
CA LEU A 85 4.64 -28.10 14.48
C LEU A 85 4.10 -29.51 14.19
N LYS A 86 4.97 -30.52 14.03
CA LYS A 86 4.54 -31.93 13.90
C LYS A 86 3.94 -32.47 15.18
N GLY A 87 4.42 -32.01 16.33
CA GLY A 87 3.90 -32.36 17.65
C GLY A 87 2.64 -31.60 18.05
N LEU A 88 2.13 -30.69 17.21
CA LEU A 88 0.97 -29.86 17.54
C LEU A 88 -0.31 -30.70 17.55
N THR A 89 -0.84 -30.93 18.74
CA THR A 89 -2.11 -31.60 19.00
C THR A 89 -3.29 -30.62 18.85
N GLY A 90 -4.43 -31.11 18.35
CA GLY A 90 -5.62 -30.29 18.07
C GLY A 90 -5.65 -29.69 16.64
N GLU A 91 -6.79 -29.10 16.29
CA GLU A 91 -7.05 -28.52 14.96
C GLU A 91 -7.46 -27.04 15.07
N PRO A 92 -6.49 -26.12 15.26
CA PRO A 92 -6.72 -24.69 15.14
C PRO A 92 -7.35 -24.33 13.79
N PRO A 93 -8.21 -23.30 13.73
CA PRO A 93 -8.68 -22.76 12.46
C PRO A 93 -7.46 -22.28 11.66
N TRP A 94 -7.46 -22.58 10.37
CA TRP A 94 -6.36 -22.25 9.47
C TRP A 94 -4.99 -22.81 9.90
N LYS A 95 -4.93 -23.93 10.66
CA LYS A 95 -3.68 -24.61 11.09
C LYS A 95 -2.63 -24.69 9.99
N ARG A 96 -3.02 -25.09 8.79
CA ARG A 96 -2.13 -25.19 7.61
C ARG A 96 -1.51 -23.84 7.24
N THR A 97 -2.33 -22.81 7.15
CA THR A 97 -1.90 -21.44 6.80
C THR A 97 -1.00 -20.86 7.88
N LEU A 98 -1.41 -20.92 9.15
CA LEU A 98 -0.62 -20.42 10.28
C LEU A 98 0.73 -21.16 10.39
N SER A 99 0.73 -22.48 10.16
CA SER A 99 1.97 -23.27 10.13
C SER A 99 2.89 -22.88 8.96
N ALA A 100 2.32 -22.56 7.79
CA ALA A 100 3.09 -22.09 6.64
C ALA A 100 3.71 -20.70 6.89
N VAL A 101 2.94 -19.76 7.47
CA VAL A 101 3.43 -18.42 7.84
C VAL A 101 4.49 -18.50 8.93
N ALA A 102 4.31 -19.34 9.95
CA ALA A 102 5.31 -19.55 10.99
C ALA A 102 6.62 -20.09 10.40
N ARG A 103 6.55 -21.07 9.47
CA ARG A 103 7.73 -21.59 8.76
C ARG A 103 8.42 -20.53 7.91
N LEU A 104 7.66 -19.69 7.22
CA LEU A 104 8.18 -18.56 6.47
C LEU A 104 8.97 -17.60 7.38
N ASN A 105 8.39 -17.18 8.50
CA ASN A 105 9.06 -16.28 9.44
C ASN A 105 10.34 -16.92 10.02
N ALA A 106 10.31 -18.20 10.38
CA ALA A 106 11.51 -18.90 10.84
C ALA A 106 12.63 -18.95 9.79
N ARG A 107 12.28 -19.14 8.52
CA ARG A 107 13.24 -19.08 7.40
C ARG A 107 13.87 -17.70 7.26
N LEU A 108 13.08 -16.63 7.38
CA LEU A 108 13.59 -15.26 7.32
C LEU A 108 14.55 -14.98 8.48
N LEU A 109 14.25 -15.48 9.69
CA LEU A 109 15.17 -15.38 10.85
C LEU A 109 16.48 -16.13 10.63
N ASP A 110 16.44 -17.31 9.99
CA ASP A 110 17.65 -18.07 9.64
C ASP A 110 18.55 -17.34 8.62
N GLN A 111 17.98 -16.43 7.82
CA GLN A 111 18.68 -15.72 6.75
C GLN A 111 19.07 -14.30 7.13
N ALA A 112 18.32 -13.63 8.01
CA ALA A 112 18.55 -12.23 8.39
C ALA A 112 20.00 -11.92 8.80
N PRO A 113 20.68 -12.77 9.61
CA PRO A 113 22.11 -12.55 9.92
C PRO A 113 23.05 -12.77 8.73
N LYS A 114 22.69 -13.62 7.77
CA LYS A 114 23.51 -13.94 6.59
C LYS A 114 23.51 -12.82 5.56
N ILE A 115 22.40 -12.08 5.48
CA ILE A 115 22.22 -10.93 4.58
C ILE A 115 22.48 -9.59 5.30
N ASP A 116 23.03 -9.62 6.52
CA ASP A 116 23.30 -8.44 7.36
C ASP A 116 22.08 -7.53 7.59
N ARG A 117 20.87 -8.11 7.62
CA ARG A 117 19.60 -7.42 7.87
C ARG A 117 19.11 -7.68 9.29
N LEU A 118 19.94 -7.32 10.25
CA LEU A 118 19.65 -7.50 11.68
C LEU A 118 18.45 -6.65 12.15
N ASP A 119 18.17 -5.55 11.44
CA ASP A 119 17.00 -4.69 11.64
C ASP A 119 15.67 -5.44 11.51
N LEU A 120 15.64 -6.51 10.71
CA LEU A 120 14.44 -7.28 10.45
C LEU A 120 14.17 -8.35 11.52
N ILE A 121 15.11 -8.67 12.40
CA ILE A 121 14.99 -9.75 13.37
C ILE A 121 13.80 -9.50 14.30
N SER A 122 13.79 -8.36 14.99
CA SER A 122 12.75 -8.01 15.97
C SER A 122 11.31 -8.06 15.39
N PRO A 123 11.01 -7.39 14.27
CA PRO A 123 9.65 -7.46 13.71
C PRO A 123 9.26 -8.87 13.23
N ILE A 124 10.21 -9.69 12.77
CA ILE A 124 9.92 -11.09 12.39
C ILE A 124 9.65 -11.95 13.62
N GLU A 125 10.42 -11.78 14.71
CA GLU A 125 10.22 -12.50 15.97
C GLU A 125 8.84 -12.21 16.57
N LEU A 126 8.42 -10.94 16.60
CA LEU A 126 7.09 -10.55 17.09
C LEU A 126 5.98 -11.26 16.31
N ARG A 127 6.02 -11.22 14.97
CA ARG A 127 5.06 -11.94 14.13
C ARG A 127 5.08 -13.44 14.37
N LEU A 128 6.26 -14.05 14.51
CA LEU A 128 6.38 -15.49 14.79
C LEU A 128 5.71 -15.85 16.12
N VAL A 129 5.94 -15.06 17.17
CA VAL A 129 5.32 -15.26 18.49
C VAL A 129 3.80 -15.16 18.40
N GLU A 130 3.26 -14.17 17.68
CA GLU A 130 1.81 -14.05 17.46
C GLU A 130 1.21 -15.27 16.76
N GLN A 131 1.84 -15.76 15.69
CA GLN A 131 1.37 -16.96 14.99
C GLN A 131 1.40 -18.20 15.90
N LEU A 132 2.42 -18.32 16.74
CA LEU A 132 2.52 -19.41 17.70
C LEU A 132 1.45 -19.31 18.80
N LYS A 133 1.12 -18.09 19.25
CA LYS A 133 0.00 -17.87 20.17
C LYS A 133 -1.32 -18.30 19.55
N LEU A 134 -1.59 -17.97 18.29
CA LEU A 134 -2.80 -18.41 17.58
C LEU A 134 -2.85 -19.93 17.41
N LEU A 135 -1.72 -20.57 17.12
CA LEU A 135 -1.63 -22.03 17.01
C LEU A 135 -1.82 -22.74 18.36
N ARG A 136 -1.35 -22.14 19.47
CA ARG A 136 -1.49 -22.69 20.83
C ARG A 136 -2.83 -22.39 21.48
N GLY A 137 -3.37 -21.19 21.26
CA GLY A 137 -4.61 -20.70 21.86
C GLY A 137 -5.86 -21.48 21.45
N VAL A 138 -5.74 -22.41 20.50
CA VAL A 138 -6.80 -23.35 20.14
C VAL A 138 -6.47 -24.79 20.54
N SER A 139 -5.20 -25.10 20.85
CA SER A 139 -4.77 -26.41 21.34
C SER A 139 -5.08 -26.57 22.84
N LEU A 140 -4.91 -25.49 23.60
CA LEU A 140 -5.50 -25.33 24.93
C LEU A 140 -6.88 -24.73 24.67
N GLY A 141 -7.94 -25.54 24.79
CA GLY A 141 -9.30 -25.03 24.69
C GLY A 141 -9.40 -23.73 25.46
N SER A 142 -9.99 -22.72 24.83
CA SER A 142 -10.38 -21.49 25.50
C SER A 142 -11.28 -21.88 26.67
N SER A 143 -10.68 -22.06 27.84
CA SER A 143 -11.34 -22.04 29.14
C SER A 143 -11.54 -20.60 29.59
N SER A 144 -11.50 -19.64 28.66
CA SER A 144 -12.34 -18.46 28.80
C SER A 144 -13.77 -18.98 28.65
N GLY A 145 -14.53 -18.99 29.75
CA GLY A 145 -15.94 -19.32 29.74
C GLY A 145 -16.59 -18.78 28.48
N SER A 146 -17.31 -19.65 27.77
CA SER A 146 -18.00 -19.19 26.57
C SER A 146 -18.84 -18.00 27.00
N ILE A 147 -18.84 -16.90 26.24
CA ILE A 147 -19.68 -15.74 26.57
C ILE A 147 -21.15 -16.18 26.72
N ALA A 148 -21.53 -17.29 26.09
CA ALA A 148 -22.82 -17.92 26.30
C ALA A 148 -22.95 -18.56 27.70
N ASP A 149 -21.92 -19.21 28.24
CA ASP A 149 -21.91 -19.81 29.59
C ASP A 149 -21.96 -18.72 30.67
N ASP A 150 -21.22 -17.62 30.47
CA ASP A 150 -21.24 -16.46 31.38
C ASP A 150 -22.57 -15.71 31.29
N ALA A 151 -23.19 -15.60 30.11
CA ALA A 151 -24.51 -15.03 29.95
C ALA A 151 -25.60 -15.89 30.58
N GLU A 152 -25.51 -17.22 30.47
CA GLU A 152 -26.47 -18.15 31.05
C GLU A 152 -26.38 -18.19 32.58
N LYS A 153 -25.16 -18.08 33.12
CA LYS A 153 -24.93 -17.92 34.56
C LYS A 153 -25.49 -16.60 35.08
N LEU A 154 -25.27 -15.50 34.37
CA LEU A 154 -25.77 -14.18 34.76
C LEU A 154 -27.30 -14.10 34.71
N LEU A 155 -27.93 -14.80 33.76
CA LEU A 155 -29.39 -14.94 33.69
C LEU A 155 -29.95 -15.80 34.84
N ARG A 156 -29.26 -16.86 35.27
CA ARG A 156 -29.64 -17.64 36.47
C ARG A 156 -29.50 -16.84 37.76
N ASP A 157 -28.40 -16.13 37.92
CA ASP A 157 -28.17 -15.26 39.09
C ASP A 157 -29.22 -14.13 39.17
N MET A 158 -29.67 -13.60 38.02
CA MET A 158 -30.76 -12.61 37.95
C MET A 158 -32.15 -13.22 38.17
N ALA A 159 -32.35 -14.50 37.86
CA ALA A 159 -33.60 -15.21 38.08
C ALA A 159 -33.81 -15.64 39.55
N GLY A 160 -32.79 -15.50 40.40
CA GLY A 160 -32.90 -15.76 41.84
C GLY A 160 -32.90 -17.24 42.23
N ASP A 161 -32.61 -18.15 41.31
CA ASP A 161 -32.38 -19.57 41.63
C ASP A 161 -30.98 -19.72 42.22
N SER A 162 -30.88 -19.38 43.50
CA SER A 162 -29.76 -19.80 44.36
C SER A 162 -30.32 -20.88 45.28
N ASP A 163 -30.03 -22.14 44.97
CA ASP A 163 -30.08 -23.23 45.95
C ASP A 163 -28.80 -23.22 46.81
#